data_AF-A0A7K7BKI8-F1
#
_entry.id   AF-A0A7K7BKI8-F1
#
_cell.length_a   1.000
_cell.length_b   1.000
_cell.length_c   1.000
_cell.angle_alpha   90.00
_cell.angle_beta   90.00
_cell.angle_gamma   90.00
#
_symmetry.space_group_name_H-M   'P 1'
#
loop_
_entity.id
_entity.type
_entity.pdbx_description
1 polymer ?
#
loop_
_entity_poly.entity_id
_entity_poly.type
_entity_poly.pdbx_seq_one_letter_code
_entity_poly.pdbx_strand_id
1 'polypeptide(L)'
;AVLAAQRRGEDVETSKKWAAGQNKQHFITKNTAKLDRETEELHHDRVPLEVGKVIQQGRQSKGMTQKDLATKINEKPQVIADYESGRAIPNNQVMGKIERAIG
;
A
#
# COMPACT_ATOMS: atom_id res chain seq x y z
N ALA A 1 23.78 16.35 7.16
CA ALA A 1 23.92 16.42 8.63
C ALA A 1 24.80 15.28 9.16
N VAL A 2 24.35 14.01 9.12
CA VAL A 2 25.09 12.84 9.66
C VAL A 2 26.52 12.69 9.11
N LEU A 3 26.70 12.77 7.78
CA LEU A 3 28.03 12.65 7.15
C LEU A 3 29.01 13.77 7.54
N ALA A 4 28.52 14.94 7.95
CA ALA A 4 29.37 16.05 8.39
C ALA A 4 29.82 15.88 9.84
N ALA A 5 28.93 15.40 10.72
CA ALA A 5 29.25 15.05 12.10
C ALA A 5 30.31 13.94 12.18
N GLN A 6 30.16 12.89 11.35
CA GLN A 6 31.15 11.80 11.25
C GLN A 6 32.54 12.28 10.83
N ARG A 7 32.63 13.27 9.92
CA ARG A 7 33.91 13.83 9.46
C ARG A 7 34.59 14.74 10.50
N ARG A 8 33.80 15.35 11.38
CA ARG A 8 34.29 16.23 12.46
C ARG A 8 34.57 15.48 13.76
N GLY A 9 34.28 14.17 13.81
CA GLY A 9 34.44 13.36 15.02
C GLY A 9 33.39 13.67 16.10
N GLU A 10 32.27 14.26 15.72
CA GLU A 10 31.14 14.52 16.61
C GLU A 10 30.36 13.21 16.87
N ASP A 11 29.78 13.07 18.07
CA ASP A 11 29.01 11.88 18.45
C ASP A 11 27.78 11.70 17.55
N VAL A 12 27.55 10.45 17.11
CA VAL A 12 26.41 10.06 16.29
C VAL A 12 25.61 9.00 17.02
N GLU A 13 24.37 9.33 17.37
CA GLU A 13 23.43 8.34 17.90
C GLU A 13 22.94 7.42 16.76
N THR A 14 23.01 6.11 17.00
CA THR A 14 22.48 5.10 16.07
C THR A 14 21.46 4.23 16.78
N SER A 15 20.33 4.01 16.12
CA SER A 15 19.28 3.13 16.62
C SER A 15 18.83 2.16 15.52
N LYS A 16 18.60 0.90 15.90
CA LYS A 16 18.10 -0.11 14.97
C LYS A 16 16.62 0.17 14.68
N LYS A 17 16.25 0.25 13.40
CA LYS A 17 14.85 0.43 13.01
C LYS A 17 14.01 -0.76 13.45
N TRP A 18 12.80 -0.49 13.94
CA TRP A 18 11.80 -1.52 14.18
C TRP A 18 11.44 -2.20 12.84
N ALA A 19 11.40 -3.54 12.83
CA ALA A 19 11.33 -4.41 11.64
C ALA A 19 12.55 -4.38 10.68
N ALA A 20 13.72 -3.88 11.13
CA ALA A 20 14.96 -3.98 10.34
C ALA A 20 15.40 -5.44 10.12
N GLY A 21 15.79 -5.77 8.89
CA GLY A 21 16.27 -7.11 8.51
C GLY A 21 15.15 -8.11 8.18
N GLN A 22 13.92 -7.65 8.01
CA GLN A 22 12.76 -8.48 7.66
C GLN A 22 12.09 -7.96 6.37
N ASN A 23 11.42 -8.86 5.63
CA ASN A 23 10.67 -8.51 4.42
C ASN A 23 9.19 -8.89 4.57
N LYS A 24 8.48 -8.18 5.45
CA LYS A 24 7.05 -8.37 5.63
C LYS A 24 6.32 -7.94 4.35
N GLN A 25 5.63 -8.87 3.70
CA GLN A 25 4.97 -8.59 2.41
C GLN A 25 3.66 -7.81 2.55
N HIS A 26 2.92 -8.04 3.63
CA HIS A 26 1.67 -7.35 3.91
C HIS A 26 1.83 -6.47 5.15
N PHE A 27 1.83 -5.15 4.92
CA PHE A 27 1.86 -4.15 5.97
C PHE A 27 0.45 -3.75 6.40
N ILE A 28 0.32 -3.35 7.66
CA ILE A 28 -0.92 -2.81 8.21
C ILE A 28 -1.06 -1.38 7.70
N THR A 29 -2.22 -1.06 7.12
CA THR A 29 -2.48 0.25 6.50
C THR A 29 -2.88 1.34 7.49
N LYS A 30 -3.42 0.93 8.65
CA LYS A 30 -3.85 1.81 9.73
C LYS A 30 -2.97 1.64 10.96
N ASN A 31 -2.89 2.67 11.78
CA ASN A 31 -2.18 2.60 13.05
C ASN A 31 -2.97 1.71 14.02
N THR A 32 -2.44 0.53 14.33
CA THR A 32 -3.09 -0.48 15.19
C THR A 32 -3.36 0.04 16.60
N ALA A 33 -2.50 0.91 17.13
CA ALA A 33 -2.70 1.49 18.47
C ALA A 33 -3.81 2.56 18.49
N LYS A 34 -4.18 3.12 17.34
CA LYS A 34 -5.36 3.99 17.23
C LYS A 34 -6.63 3.15 17.12
N LEU A 35 -6.60 2.09 16.30
CA LEU A 35 -7.73 1.15 16.16
C LEU A 35 -8.08 0.46 17.49
N ASP A 36 -7.08 0.07 18.28
CA ASP A 36 -7.28 -0.60 19.58
C ASP A 36 -7.92 0.32 20.64
N ARG A 37 -7.76 1.65 20.49
CA ARG A 37 -8.35 2.65 21.38
C ARG A 37 -9.70 3.18 20.89
N GLU A 38 -10.12 2.84 19.68
CA GLU A 38 -11.39 3.28 19.08
C GLU A 38 -12.53 2.37 19.57
N THR A 39 -13.49 2.92 20.33
CA THR A 39 -14.59 2.16 20.95
C THR A 39 -15.96 2.40 20.31
N GLU A 40 -16.04 3.21 19.25
CA GLU A 40 -17.29 3.55 18.54
C GLU A 40 -17.29 3.08 17.06
N GLU A 41 -18.46 3.20 16.42
CA GLU A 41 -18.87 2.54 15.17
C GLU A 41 -17.81 2.62 14.04
N LEU A 42 -17.31 1.46 13.65
CA LEU A 42 -16.18 1.28 12.73
C LEU A 42 -16.60 1.51 11.26
N HIS A 43 -16.86 2.75 10.87
CA HIS A 43 -16.97 3.08 9.44
C HIS A 43 -15.57 3.12 8.82
N HIS A 44 -15.40 2.48 7.67
CA HIS A 44 -14.18 2.52 6.89
C HIS A 44 -14.48 3.07 5.51
N ASP A 45 -13.88 4.23 5.20
CA ASP A 45 -13.97 4.81 3.88
C ASP A 45 -13.40 3.82 2.85
N ARG A 46 -14.21 3.57 1.83
CA ARG A 46 -13.88 2.65 0.74
C ARG A 46 -13.29 3.44 -0.43
N VAL A 47 -12.64 2.71 -1.32
CA VAL A 47 -12.13 3.27 -2.58
C VAL A 47 -13.29 3.92 -3.36
N PRO A 48 -13.20 5.21 -3.73
CA PRO A 48 -14.21 5.85 -4.56
C PRO A 48 -14.37 5.16 -5.91
N LEU A 49 -15.59 5.13 -6.45
CA LEU A 49 -15.89 4.46 -7.72
C LEU A 49 -15.04 5.00 -8.89
N GLU A 50 -14.70 6.29 -8.87
CA GLU A 50 -13.84 6.91 -9.87
C GLU A 50 -12.45 6.26 -9.92
N VAL A 51 -11.87 5.91 -8.78
CA VAL A 51 -10.58 5.19 -8.73
C VAL A 51 -10.72 3.79 -9.32
N GLY A 52 -11.82 3.10 -9.02
CA GLY A 52 -12.13 1.79 -9.61
C GLY A 52 -12.22 1.83 -11.14
N LYS A 53 -12.85 2.88 -11.70
CA LYS A 53 -12.92 3.10 -13.15
C LYS A 53 -11.55 3.34 -13.77
N VAL A 54 -10.70 4.16 -13.14
CA VAL A 54 -9.33 4.43 -13.62
C VAL A 54 -8.52 3.14 -13.67
N ILE A 55 -8.60 2.30 -12.64
CA ILE A 55 -7.90 1.00 -12.60
C ILE A 55 -8.39 0.10 -13.74
N GLN A 56 -9.71 0.02 -13.92
CA GLN A 56 -10.31 -0.80 -14.97
C GLN A 56 -9.88 -0.33 -16.37
N GLN A 57 -9.90 0.98 -16.63
CA GLN A 57 -9.48 1.56 -17.92
C GLN A 57 -7.99 1.34 -18.18
N GLY A 58 -7.12 1.60 -17.19
CA GLY A 58 -5.68 1.37 -17.32
C GLY A 58 -5.30 -0.10 -17.53
N ARG A 59 -6.08 -1.02 -16.94
CA ARG A 59 -5.93 -2.46 -17.17
C ARG A 59 -6.34 -2.82 -18.61
N GLN A 60 -7.49 -2.34 -19.06
CA GLN A 60 -8.02 -2.62 -20.40
C GLN A 60 -7.14 -2.03 -21.52
N SER A 61 -6.60 -0.82 -21.34
CA SER A 61 -5.70 -0.20 -22.33
C SER A 61 -4.42 -0.99 -22.54
N LYS A 62 -3.99 -1.75 -21.53
CA LYS A 62 -2.85 -2.66 -21.61
C LYS A 62 -3.21 -4.11 -21.95
N GLY A 63 -4.48 -4.38 -22.29
CA GLY A 63 -4.95 -5.72 -22.67
C GLY A 63 -4.86 -6.77 -21.56
N MET A 64 -4.78 -6.35 -20.28
CA MET A 64 -4.64 -7.27 -19.15
C MET A 64 -6.01 -7.72 -18.63
N THR A 65 -6.14 -8.97 -18.19
CA THR A 65 -7.30 -9.40 -17.38
C THR A 65 -7.09 -9.06 -15.90
N GLN A 66 -8.15 -9.13 -15.07
CA GLN A 66 -8.00 -8.94 -13.62
C GLN A 66 -7.01 -9.96 -13.02
N LYS A 67 -7.00 -11.19 -13.53
CA LYS A 67 -6.07 -12.25 -13.12
C LYS A 67 -4.63 -11.90 -13.49
N ASP A 68 -4.41 -11.33 -14.67
CA ASP A 68 -3.07 -10.96 -15.12
C ASP A 68 -2.51 -9.80 -14.29
N LEU A 69 -3.34 -8.78 -14.04
CA LEU A 69 -2.97 -7.66 -13.17
C LEU A 69 -2.66 -8.16 -11.75
N ALA A 70 -3.53 -9.00 -11.18
CA ALA A 70 -3.36 -9.57 -9.84
C ALA A 70 -2.06 -10.37 -9.72
N THR A 71 -1.78 -11.23 -10.71
CA THR A 71 -0.53 -12.00 -10.79
C THR A 71 0.67 -11.07 -10.88
N LYS A 72 0.60 -10.02 -11.70
CA LYS A 72 1.68 -9.05 -11.90
C LYS A 72 2.02 -8.27 -10.63
N ILE A 73 1.02 -7.97 -9.78
CA ILE A 73 1.23 -7.24 -8.52
C ILE A 73 1.37 -8.16 -7.29
N ASN A 74 1.33 -9.48 -7.48
CA ASN A 74 1.35 -10.49 -6.43
C ASN A 74 0.20 -10.31 -5.40
N GLU A 75 -1.01 -10.08 -5.89
CA GLU A 75 -2.24 -10.03 -5.08
C GLU A 75 -3.27 -11.04 -5.61
N LYS A 76 -4.33 -11.31 -4.84
CA LYS A 76 -5.41 -12.19 -5.29
C LYS A 76 -6.30 -11.49 -6.33
N PRO A 77 -6.85 -12.20 -7.34
CA PRO A 77 -7.80 -11.61 -8.29
C PRO A 77 -9.01 -10.93 -7.65
N GLN A 78 -9.49 -11.48 -6.52
CA GLN A 78 -10.58 -10.90 -5.75
C GLN A 78 -10.25 -9.49 -5.24
N VAL A 79 -9.00 -9.22 -4.87
CA VAL A 79 -8.57 -7.89 -4.41
C VAL A 79 -8.78 -6.90 -5.55
N ILE A 80 -8.30 -7.18 -6.76
CA ILE A 80 -8.51 -6.30 -7.92
C ILE A 80 -10.00 -6.06 -8.20
N ALA A 81 -10.82 -7.11 -8.13
CA ALA A 81 -12.27 -6.98 -8.32
C ALA A 81 -12.93 -6.08 -7.27
N ASP A 82 -12.48 -6.15 -6.01
CA ASP A 82 -13.00 -5.30 -4.94
C ASP A 82 -12.57 -3.83 -5.08
N TYR A 83 -11.37 -3.57 -5.62
CA TYR A 83 -10.90 -2.23 -5.96
C TYR A 83 -11.66 -1.65 -7.16
N GLU A 84 -11.84 -2.41 -8.24
CA GLU A 84 -12.60 -1.97 -9.42
C GLU A 84 -14.09 -1.71 -9.10
N SER A 85 -14.66 -2.40 -8.09
CA SER A 85 -16.05 -2.22 -7.65
C SER A 85 -16.24 -1.20 -6.51
N GLY A 86 -15.17 -0.56 -6.01
CA GLY A 86 -15.24 0.41 -4.91
C GLY A 86 -15.61 -0.20 -3.56
N ARG A 87 -15.47 -1.53 -3.40
CA ARG A 87 -15.76 -2.23 -2.14
C ARG A 87 -14.53 -2.37 -1.24
N ALA A 88 -13.34 -2.25 -1.82
CA ALA A 88 -12.09 -2.39 -1.09
C ALA A 88 -11.84 -1.23 -0.12
N ILE A 89 -11.21 -1.54 1.01
CA ILE A 89 -10.58 -0.55 1.88
C ILE A 89 -9.24 -0.16 1.23
N PRO A 90 -8.96 1.14 1.04
CA PRO A 90 -7.72 1.59 0.42
C PRO A 90 -6.47 1.10 1.18
N ASN A 91 -5.54 0.51 0.42
CA ASN A 91 -4.20 0.16 0.89
C ASN A 91 -3.16 0.80 -0.04
N ASN A 92 -2.41 1.78 0.47
CA ASN A 92 -1.42 2.54 -0.30
C ASN A 92 -0.36 1.63 -0.95
N GLN A 93 0.01 0.51 -0.32
CA GLN A 93 0.96 -0.44 -0.91
C GLN A 93 0.37 -1.10 -2.15
N VAL A 94 -0.89 -1.54 -2.08
CA VAL A 94 -1.58 -2.17 -3.21
C VAL A 94 -1.86 -1.15 -4.31
N MET A 95 -2.34 0.05 -3.96
CA MET A 95 -2.57 1.15 -4.92
C MET A 95 -1.29 1.51 -5.66
N GLY A 96 -0.17 1.71 -4.95
CA GLY A 96 1.11 2.01 -5.59
C GLY A 96 1.64 0.86 -6.46
N LYS A 97 1.30 -0.41 -6.19
CA LYS A 97 1.61 -1.52 -7.10
C LYS A 97 0.75 -1.49 -8.36
N ILE A 98 -0.54 -1.17 -8.21
CA ILE A 98 -1.49 -1.06 -9.32
C ILE A 98 -1.06 0.07 -10.24
N GLU A 99 -0.81 1.27 -9.71
CA GLU A 99 -0.34 2.46 -10.45
C GLU A 99 0.87 2.10 -11.33
N ARG A 100 1.94 1.56 -10.74
CA ARG A 100 3.14 1.14 -11.48
C ARG A 100 2.87 0.08 -12.55
N ALA A 101 1.87 -0.78 -12.36
CA ALA A 101 1.52 -1.81 -13.33
C ALA A 101 0.72 -1.23 -14.52
N ILE A 102 -0.20 -0.31 -14.27
CA ILE A 102 -1.12 0.25 -15.27
C ILE A 102 -0.64 1.57 -15.89
N GLY A 103 0.39 2.21 -15.34
CA GLY A 103 1.03 3.40 -15.90
C GLY A 103 0.80 4.59 -15.00
#